data_AF-A0A433CCD1-F1
#
_entry.id   AF-A0A433CCD1-F1
#
_cell.length_a   1.000
_cell.length_b   1.000
_cell.length_c   1.000
_cell.angle_alpha   90.00
_cell.angle_beta   90.00
_cell.angle_gamma   90.00
#
_symmetry.space_group_name_H-M   'P 1'
#
loop_
_entity.id
_entity.type
_entity.pdbx_description
1 polymer ?
#
loop_
_entity_poly.entity_id
_entity_poly.type
_entity_poly.pdbx_seq_one_letter_code
_entity_poly.pdbx_strand_id
1 'polypeptide(L)'
;MQTPDDDDSTDLLEDEPLIYPRNHQPTGYVNIDQADQASMDTHIPEHNVGYRLLVRMGWKEGMGLGSSQQGKKISRCSSPHFNYSAPH
;
A
#
# COMPACT_ATOMS: atom_id res chain seq x y z
N MET A 1 -36.79 -1.56 39.57
CA MET A 1 -35.35 -1.26 39.47
C MET A 1 -35.08 -1.00 38.00
N GLN A 2 -34.87 0.25 37.63
CA GLN A 2 -34.57 0.67 36.26
C GLN A 2 -33.05 0.82 36.18
N THR A 3 -32.39 0.13 35.25
CA THR A 3 -30.95 0.27 35.03
C THR A 3 -30.69 1.62 34.34
N PRO A 4 -29.84 2.49 34.90
CA PRO A 4 -29.50 3.76 34.28
C PRO A 4 -28.46 3.53 33.19
N ASP A 5 -28.77 4.06 32.01
CA ASP A 5 -27.85 4.67 31.05
C ASP A 5 -26.62 3.82 30.67
N ASP A 6 -26.77 3.10 29.56
CA ASP A 6 -25.65 2.65 28.74
C ASP A 6 -24.76 3.86 28.40
N ASP A 7 -23.58 3.89 29.01
CA ASP A 7 -22.48 4.81 28.71
C ASP A 7 -22.04 4.60 27.25
N ASP A 8 -22.57 5.47 26.39
CA ASP A 8 -22.19 5.68 24.99
C ASP A 8 -20.76 6.24 24.90
N SER A 9 -19.76 5.43 25.25
CA SER A 9 -18.34 5.77 25.09
C SER A 9 -17.83 5.56 23.66
N THR A 10 -18.72 5.38 22.68
CA THR A 10 -18.34 5.12 21.28
C THR A 10 -18.32 6.35 20.38
N ASP A 11 -18.86 7.49 20.82
CA ASP A 11 -19.04 8.68 19.97
C ASP A 11 -17.88 9.72 20.05
N LEU A 12 -16.83 9.46 20.84
CA LEU A 12 -15.73 10.42 21.07
C LEU A 12 -14.48 10.18 20.22
N LEU A 13 -14.52 9.26 19.25
CA LEU A 13 -13.36 8.92 18.41
C LEU A 13 -13.52 9.30 16.93
N GLU A 14 -14.64 9.89 16.53
CA GLU A 14 -14.96 10.10 15.11
C GLU A 14 -14.55 11.48 14.55
N ASP A 15 -14.23 12.47 15.39
CA ASP A 15 -13.97 13.86 14.95
C ASP A 15 -12.51 14.36 15.11
N GLU A 16 -11.60 13.56 15.67
CA GLU A 16 -10.18 13.96 15.76
C GLU A 16 -9.48 13.77 14.40
N PRO A 17 -8.86 14.84 13.84
CA PRO A 17 -8.16 14.73 12.57
C PRO A 17 -6.99 13.75 12.72
N LEU A 18 -6.91 12.73 11.86
CA LEU A 18 -5.80 11.78 11.80
C LEU A 18 -4.51 12.46 11.30
N ILE A 19 -3.91 13.27 12.17
CA ILE A 19 -2.65 13.98 11.93
C ILE A 19 -1.50 13.08 12.37
N TYR A 20 -0.91 12.37 11.41
CA TYR A 20 0.30 11.60 11.65
C TYR A 20 1.53 12.50 11.51
N PRO A 21 2.49 12.44 12.46
CA PRO A 21 3.77 13.12 12.27
C PRO A 21 4.48 12.54 11.04
N ARG A 22 5.31 13.36 10.38
CA ARG A 22 6.01 12.97 9.14
C ARG A 22 6.89 11.71 9.28
N ASN A 23 7.30 11.41 10.51
CA ASN A 23 8.14 10.25 10.84
C ASN A 23 7.32 9.09 11.42
N HIS A 24 5.99 9.11 11.29
CA HIS A 24 5.15 8.00 11.71
C HIS A 24 5.52 6.76 10.89
N GLN A 25 6.07 5.75 11.57
CA GLN A 25 6.35 4.48 10.93
C GLN A 25 5.06 3.66 10.86
N PRO A 26 4.79 2.98 9.73
CA PRO A 26 3.61 2.14 9.61
C PRO A 26 3.65 1.05 10.69
N THR A 27 2.74 1.11 11.65
CA THR A 27 2.57 0.05 12.64
C THR A 27 1.61 -0.98 12.04
N GLY A 28 2.11 -2.12 11.55
CA GLY A 28 1.24 -3.14 10.93
C GLY A 28 1.98 -4.29 10.25
N TYR A 29 1.25 -5.08 9.46
CA TYR A 29 1.70 -6.30 8.77
C TYR A 29 2.57 -6.07 7.52
N VAL A 30 3.19 -4.89 7.38
CA VAL A 30 4.01 -4.57 6.20
C VAL A 30 5.47 -4.53 6.63
N ASN A 31 6.20 -5.60 6.33
CA ASN A 31 7.64 -5.65 6.51
C ASN A 31 8.32 -4.96 5.32
N ILE A 32 8.71 -3.70 5.50
CA ILE A 32 9.35 -2.90 4.45
C ILE A 32 10.77 -3.42 4.15
N ASP A 33 11.46 -4.00 5.15
CA ASP A 33 12.82 -4.52 4.98
C ASP A 33 12.87 -5.77 4.09
N GLN A 34 11.77 -6.54 4.06
CA GLN A 34 11.60 -7.72 3.20
C GLN A 34 10.92 -7.40 1.87
N ALA A 35 10.50 -6.15 1.65
CA ALA A 35 9.78 -5.77 0.44
C ALA A 35 10.77 -5.51 -0.70
N ASP A 36 10.71 -6.34 -1.75
CA ASP A 36 11.46 -6.10 -2.98
C ASP A 36 10.95 -4.86 -3.70
N GLN A 37 11.89 -4.05 -4.23
CA GLN A 37 11.53 -2.95 -5.10
C GLN A 37 10.93 -3.47 -6.41
N ALA A 38 9.76 -2.96 -6.76
CA ALA A 38 9.14 -3.26 -8.04
C ALA A 38 9.98 -2.70 -9.19
N SER A 39 10.46 -3.58 -10.07
CA SER A 39 11.19 -3.22 -11.29
C SER A 39 10.27 -3.26 -12.51
N MET A 40 10.61 -2.50 -13.55
CA MET A 40 9.90 -2.54 -14.84
C MET A 40 10.26 -3.77 -15.69
N ASP A 41 11.47 -4.28 -15.51
CA ASP A 41 12.03 -5.36 -16.35
C ASP A 41 11.78 -6.75 -15.78
N THR A 42 11.25 -6.82 -14.55
CA THR A 42 11.10 -8.06 -13.80
C THR A 42 9.62 -8.32 -13.55
N HIS A 43 9.17 -9.52 -13.91
CA HIS A 43 7.83 -9.96 -13.63
C HIS A 43 7.61 -10.22 -12.12
N ILE A 44 6.37 -10.14 -11.65
CA ILE A 44 6.02 -10.39 -10.24
C ILE A 44 6.36 -11.84 -9.91
N PRO A 45 7.24 -12.10 -8.93
CA PRO A 45 7.70 -13.45 -8.67
C PRO A 45 6.58 -14.33 -8.09
N GLU A 46 6.54 -15.60 -8.48
CA GLU A 46 5.45 -16.53 -8.11
C GLU A 46 5.33 -16.77 -6.60
N HIS A 47 6.44 -16.65 -5.88
CA HIS A 47 6.47 -16.79 -4.42
C HIS A 47 5.82 -15.61 -3.69
N ASN A 48 5.57 -14.49 -4.39
CA ASN A 48 4.91 -13.34 -3.80
C ASN A 48 3.43 -13.64 -3.54
N VAL A 49 2.95 -13.33 -2.33
CA VAL A 49 1.54 -13.56 -1.96
C VAL A 49 0.57 -12.80 -2.89
N GLY A 50 0.96 -11.60 -3.32
CA GLY A 50 0.22 -10.80 -4.28
C GLY A 50 0.11 -11.44 -5.66
N TYR A 51 1.13 -12.15 -6.13
CA TYR A 51 1.06 -12.90 -7.40
C TYR A 51 -0.05 -13.95 -7.34
N ARG A 52 -0.06 -14.77 -6.27
CA ARG A 52 -1.07 -15.82 -6.07
C ARG A 52 -2.48 -15.26 -5.96
N LEU A 53 -2.63 -14.11 -5.30
CA LEU A 53 -3.91 -13.41 -5.20
C LEU A 53 -4.40 -12.94 -6.57
N LEU A 54 -3.54 -12.27 -7.33
CA LEU A 54 -3.84 -11.79 -8.68
C LEU A 54 -4.25 -12.94 -9.60
N VAL A 55 -3.49 -14.04 -9.61
CA VAL A 55 -3.82 -15.24 -10.38
C VAL A 55 -5.19 -15.80 -10.00
N ARG A 56 -5.51 -15.84 -8.70
CA ARG A 56 -6.80 -16.32 -8.22
C ARG A 56 -7.97 -15.40 -8.59
N MET A 57 -7.69 -14.11 -8.78
CA MET A 57 -8.62 -13.12 -9.31
C MET A 57 -8.69 -13.11 -10.86
N GLY A 58 -8.03 -14.06 -11.53
CA GLY A 58 -8.08 -14.23 -12.98
C GLY A 58 -7.05 -13.40 -13.76
N TRP A 59 -6.14 -12.72 -13.08
CA TRP A 59 -5.00 -12.05 -13.72
C TRP A 59 -3.98 -13.09 -14.22
N LYS A 60 -3.30 -12.79 -15.31
CA LYS A 60 -2.27 -13.65 -15.91
C LYS A 60 -1.02 -12.83 -16.19
N GLU A 61 0.14 -13.46 -16.08
CA GLU A 61 1.43 -12.88 -16.42
C GLU A 61 1.42 -12.26 -17.83
N GLY A 62 2.01 -11.06 -17.96
CA GLY A 62 2.09 -10.33 -19.23
C GLY A 62 0.81 -9.58 -19.64
N MET A 63 -0.29 -9.75 -18.90
CA MET A 63 -1.54 -9.01 -19.12
C MET A 63 -1.60 -7.76 -18.22
N GLY A 64 -2.08 -6.65 -18.79
CA GLY A 64 -2.40 -5.45 -18.00
C GLY A 64 -3.60 -5.69 -17.09
N LEU A 65 -3.71 -4.93 -16.00
CA LEU A 65 -4.91 -4.96 -15.14
C LEU A 65 -6.11 -4.28 -15.83
N GLY A 66 -7.33 -4.56 -15.37
CA GLY A 66 -8.57 -3.98 -15.90
C GLY A 66 -9.27 -4.86 -16.93
N SER A 67 -10.55 -4.58 -17.18
CA SER A 67 -11.45 -5.39 -18.01
C SER A 67 -10.98 -5.58 -19.46
N SER A 68 -10.22 -4.64 -20.00
CA SER A 68 -9.65 -4.66 -21.35
C SER A 68 -8.12 -4.71 -21.33
N GLN A 69 -7.51 -5.10 -20.20
CA GLN A 69 -6.06 -5.14 -20.01
C GLN A 69 -5.37 -3.77 -20.24
N GLN A 70 -6.10 -2.68 -20.04
CA GLN A 70 -5.66 -1.30 -20.28
C GLN A 70 -4.70 -0.78 -19.21
N GLY A 71 -4.64 -1.45 -18.06
CA GLY A 71 -3.73 -1.15 -16.97
C GLY A 71 -2.29 -1.33 -17.43
N LYS A 72 -1.41 -0.44 -16.96
CA LYS A 72 0.00 -0.54 -17.28
C LYS A 72 0.55 -1.88 -16.81
N LYS A 73 1.22 -2.58 -17.73
CA LYS A 73 1.90 -3.85 -17.48
C LYS A 73 3.15 -3.71 -16.60
N ILE A 74 3.58 -2.46 -16.39
CA ILE A 74 4.85 -2.09 -15.78
C ILE A 74 4.62 -0.99 -14.74
N SER A 75 5.20 -1.17 -13.55
CA SER A 75 5.19 -0.18 -12.48
C SER A 75 6.10 0.99 -12.84
N ARG A 76 5.56 2.22 -12.92
CA ARG A 76 6.40 3.41 -13.05
C ARG A 76 7.04 3.72 -11.70
N CYS A 77 8.30 3.34 -11.49
CA CYS A 77 9.08 3.96 -10.41
C CYS A 77 9.36 5.41 -10.82
N SER A 78 8.95 6.39 -10.02
CA SER A 78 9.44 7.76 -10.20
C SER A 78 10.93 7.76 -9.90
N SER A 79 11.76 8.18 -10.85
CA SER A 79 13.19 8.35 -10.63
C SER A 79 13.43 9.16 -9.34
N PRO A 80 14.33 8.74 -8.45
CA PRO A 80 14.72 9.59 -7.34
C PRO A 80 15.44 10.81 -7.95
N HIS A 81 14.78 11.97 -7.96
CA HIS A 81 15.45 13.25 -8.17
C HIS A 81 16.37 13.48 -6.95
N PHE A 82 17.58 12.95 -7.01
CA PHE A 82 18.65 13.34 -6.10
C PHE A 82 19.13 14.73 -6.51
N ASN A 83 18.59 15.76 -5.88
CA ASN A 83 19.18 17.10 -5.93
C ASN A 83 20.48 17.08 -5.10
N TYR A 84 21.60 16.80 -5.74
CA TYR A 84 22.90 17.15 -5.18
C TYR A 84 23.16 18.63 -5.49
N SER A 85 22.86 19.52 -4.54
CA SER A 85 23.53 20.82 -4.49
C SER A 85 24.96 20.59 -4.03
N ALA A 86 25.92 20.79 -4.93
CA ALA A 86 27.33 20.86 -4.59
C ALA A 86 27.61 22.16 -3.81
N PRO A 87 28.34 22.13 -2.69
CA PRO A 87 28.81 23.35 -2.06
C PRO A 87 29.90 24.02 -2.92
N HIS A 88 29.83 25.34 -3.03
CA HIS A 88 30.75 26.19 -3.77
C HIS A 88 31.86 26.76 -2.88
#